data_AF-A0A426YXH1-F1
#
_entry.id   AF-A0A426YXH1-F1
#
_cell.length_a   1.000
_cell.length_b   1.000
_cell.length_c   1.000
_cell.angle_alpha   90.00
_cell.angle_beta   90.00
_cell.angle_gamma   90.00
#
_symmetry.space_group_name_H-M   'P 1'
#
loop_
_entity.id
_entity.type
_entity.pdbx_description
1 polymer ?
#
loop_
_entity_poly.entity_id
_entity_poly.type
_entity_poly.pdbx_seq_one_letter_code
_entity_poly.pdbx_strand_id
1 'polypeptide(L)'
;MGSYRCCICFTRKFRWSEAKPAEDVREAFATYAEGGAHMTVDQLRRFLAEAQGEAGATVADAERVMERVRQLRRPSHLAKLSKPPFLTLDDFHYYLFSEELNPSFQPQVCSRIL
;
A
#
# COMPACT_ATOMS: atom_id res chain seq x y z
N MET A 1 -18.89 1.09 -16.50
CA MET A 1 -20.00 0.63 -15.64
C MET A 1 -20.79 -0.43 -16.38
N GLY A 2 -20.76 -1.69 -15.94
CA GLY A 2 -21.62 -2.74 -16.51
C GLY A 2 -22.85 -2.94 -15.64
N SER A 3 -24.05 -2.67 -16.17
CA SER A 3 -25.31 -3.06 -15.51
C SER A 3 -25.87 -4.30 -16.19
N TYR A 4 -26.12 -5.36 -15.43
CA TYR A 4 -26.89 -6.52 -15.89
C TYR A 4 -28.28 -6.49 -15.25
N ARG A 5 -29.32 -6.60 -16.08
CA ARG A 5 -30.73 -6.70 -15.63
C ARG A 5 -31.00 -8.12 -15.14
N CYS A 6 -31.43 -8.26 -13.89
CA CYS A 6 -32.06 -9.47 -13.40
C CYS A 6 -33.45 -9.08 -12.87
N CYS A 7 -34.49 -9.49 -13.61
CA CYS A 7 -35.92 -9.35 -13.31
C CYS A 7 -36.52 -7.92 -13.33
N ILE A 8 -37.71 -7.80 -13.94
CA ILE A 8 -38.33 -6.59 -14.52
C ILE A 8 -38.68 -5.47 -13.52
N CYS A 9 -38.59 -5.67 -12.20
CA CYS A 9 -39.00 -4.67 -11.20
C CYS A 9 -37.96 -4.35 -10.10
N PHE A 10 -36.78 -5.01 -10.10
CA PHE A 10 -35.81 -4.84 -9.02
C PHE A 10 -34.43 -4.45 -9.56
N THR A 11 -34.04 -3.20 -9.38
CA THR A 11 -32.65 -2.77 -9.59
C THR A 11 -31.83 -3.09 -8.34
N ARG A 12 -31.11 -4.22 -8.35
CA ARG A 12 -30.13 -4.51 -7.30
C ARG A 12 -28.91 -3.60 -7.48
N LYS A 13 -28.76 -2.61 -6.60
CA LYS A 13 -27.51 -1.85 -6.48
C LYS A 13 -26.52 -2.72 -5.71
N PHE A 14 -25.58 -3.35 -6.40
CA PHE A 14 -24.47 -4.02 -5.74
C PHE A 14 -23.59 -2.93 -5.13
N ARG A 15 -23.73 -2.69 -3.83
CA ARG A 15 -22.77 -1.90 -3.06
C ARG A 15 -21.52 -2.77 -2.95
N TRP A 16 -20.53 -2.50 -3.79
CA TRP A 16 -19.18 -2.98 -3.54
C TRP A 16 -18.71 -2.28 -2.26
N SER A 17 -18.84 -2.97 -1.12
CA SER A 17 -18.04 -2.61 0.05
C SER A 17 -16.60 -2.83 -0.39
N GLU A 18 -15.77 -1.79 -0.30
CA GLU A 18 -14.33 -2.01 -0.35
C GLU A 18 -14.01 -3.04 0.75
N ALA A 19 -13.39 -4.15 0.37
CA ALA A 19 -13.03 -5.17 1.33
C ALA A 19 -12.07 -4.53 2.31
N LYS A 20 -12.39 -4.57 3.61
CA LYS A 20 -11.46 -4.09 4.63
C LYS A 20 -10.14 -4.88 4.47
N PRO A 21 -8.99 -4.24 4.66
CA PRO A 21 -7.72 -4.95 4.78
C PRO A 21 -7.86 -6.11 5.75
N ALA A 22 -7.22 -7.23 5.45
CA ALA A 22 -7.21 -8.41 6.32
C ALA A 22 -6.70 -8.07 7.73
N GLU A 23 -7.12 -8.83 8.74
CA GLU A 23 -6.86 -8.50 10.14
C GLU A 23 -5.37 -8.40 10.44
N ASP A 24 -4.59 -9.33 9.88
CA ASP A 24 -3.12 -9.36 9.95
C ASP A 24 -2.48 -8.07 9.42
N VAL A 25 -2.96 -7.54 8.29
CA VAL A 25 -2.49 -6.27 7.73
C VAL A 25 -2.80 -5.10 8.68
N ARG A 26 -3.98 -5.12 9.31
CA ARG A 26 -4.38 -4.09 10.27
C ARG A 26 -3.56 -4.14 11.56
N GLU A 27 -3.29 -5.33 12.08
CA GLU A 27 -2.47 -5.55 13.26
C GLU A 27 -1.02 -5.15 13.02
N ALA A 28 -0.46 -5.51 11.87
CA ALA A 28 0.87 -5.07 11.46
C ALA A 28 0.94 -3.53 11.39
N PHE A 29 -0.01 -2.90 10.70
CA PHE A 29 -0.08 -1.43 10.65
C PHE A 29 -0.17 -0.81 12.04
N ALA A 30 -1.06 -1.30 12.90
CA ALA A 30 -1.25 -0.77 14.25
C ALA A 30 0.00 -0.89 15.11
N THR A 31 0.75 -1.99 14.95
CA THR A 31 2.02 -2.24 15.66
C THR A 31 3.06 -1.18 15.29
N TYR A 32 3.29 -0.95 13.99
CA TYR A 32 4.33 -0.01 13.54
C TYR A 32 3.89 1.46 13.61
N ALA A 33 2.59 1.75 13.48
CA ALA A 33 2.02 3.07 13.68
C ALA A 33 1.90 3.46 15.16
N GLU A 34 2.23 2.55 16.10
CA GLU A 34 2.13 2.76 17.55
C GLU A 34 0.70 3.16 17.98
N GLY A 35 -0.31 2.53 17.36
CA GLY A 35 -1.72 2.85 17.58
C GLY A 35 -2.21 4.15 16.91
N GLY A 36 -1.35 4.83 16.15
CA GLY A 36 -1.69 6.03 15.39
C GLY A 36 -2.57 5.74 14.16
N ALA A 37 -3.29 6.76 13.70
CA ALA A 37 -4.08 6.70 12.46
C ALA A 37 -3.21 6.67 11.19
N HIS A 38 -1.93 7.04 11.34
CA HIS A 38 -0.97 7.15 10.25
C HIS A 38 0.41 6.65 10.65
N MET A 39 1.12 6.11 9.67
CA MET A 39 2.53 5.76 9.78
C MET A 39 3.43 6.89 9.28
N THR A 40 4.44 7.25 10.05
CA THR A 40 5.51 8.18 9.67
C THR A 40 6.60 7.48 8.84
N VAL A 41 7.51 8.27 8.27
CA VAL A 41 8.69 7.76 7.54
C VAL A 41 9.54 6.84 8.43
N ASP A 42 9.83 7.24 9.66
CA ASP A 42 10.63 6.42 10.59
C ASP A 42 9.92 5.12 10.97
N GLN A 43 8.60 5.18 11.16
CA GLN A 43 7.79 4.00 11.43
C GLN A 43 7.79 3.03 10.23
N LEU A 44 7.71 3.55 9.00
CA LEU A 44 7.85 2.74 7.79
C LEU A 44 9.25 2.15 7.66
N ARG A 45 10.31 2.91 7.95
CA ARG A 45 11.68 2.41 7.93
C ARG A 45 11.85 1.21 8.88
N ARG A 46 11.28 1.29 10.09
CA ARG A 46 11.28 0.16 11.04
C ARG A 46 10.54 -1.05 10.48
N PHE A 47 9.37 -0.85 9.88
CA PHE A 47 8.64 -1.92 9.21
C PHE A 47 9.47 -2.60 8.12
N LEU A 48 10.15 -1.83 7.27
CA LEU A 48 11.00 -2.38 6.21
C LEU A 48 12.16 -3.21 6.80
N ALA A 49 12.82 -2.71 7.84
CA ALA A 49 13.94 -3.41 8.46
C ALA A 49 13.52 -4.69 9.19
N GLU A 50 12.44 -4.64 9.97
CA GLU A 50 12.06 -5.69 10.92
C GLU A 50 11.13 -6.73 10.29
N ALA A 51 10.13 -6.30 9.51
CA ALA A 51 9.13 -7.20 8.93
C ALA A 51 9.46 -7.66 7.51
N GLN A 52 10.12 -6.81 6.70
CA GLN A 52 10.51 -7.18 5.33
C GLN A 52 11.96 -7.71 5.24
N GLY A 53 12.73 -7.61 6.33
CA GLY A 53 14.12 -8.06 6.36
C GLY A 53 15.10 -7.11 5.66
N GLU A 54 14.66 -5.91 5.29
CA GLU A 54 15.47 -4.87 4.63
C GLU A 54 16.28 -4.11 5.69
N ALA A 55 17.15 -4.80 6.42
CA ALA A 55 17.88 -4.24 7.57
C ALA A 55 18.75 -3.00 7.21
N GLY A 56 19.10 -2.83 5.93
CA GLY A 56 19.82 -1.67 5.41
C GLY A 56 18.94 -0.51 4.95
N ALA A 57 17.61 -0.59 5.08
CA ALA A 57 16.68 0.44 4.61
C ALA A 57 16.96 1.79 5.27
N THR A 58 17.27 2.80 4.45
CA THR A 58 17.54 4.15 4.93
C THR A 58 16.24 4.95 5.07
N VAL A 59 16.30 6.09 5.75
CA VAL A 59 15.19 7.07 5.79
C VAL A 59 14.79 7.49 4.37
N ALA A 60 15.77 7.72 3.49
CA ALA A 60 15.52 8.12 2.11
C ALA A 60 14.80 7.03 1.29
N ASP A 61 15.05 5.75 1.57
CA ASP A 61 14.34 4.65 0.91
C ASP A 61 12.88 4.61 1.37
N ALA A 62 12.63 4.77 2.67
CA ALA A 62 11.27 4.86 3.21
C ALA A 62 10.52 6.09 2.63
N GLU A 63 11.16 7.26 2.55
CA GLU A 63 10.57 8.45 1.91
C GLU A 63 10.23 8.19 0.44
N ARG A 64 11.13 7.52 -0.30
CA ARG A 64 10.90 7.15 -1.70
C ARG A 64 9.71 6.23 -1.82
N VAL A 65 9.58 5.22 -0.96
CA VAL A 65 8.41 4.31 -0.95
C VAL A 65 7.12 5.11 -0.72
N MET A 66 7.06 5.96 0.31
CA MET A 66 5.86 6.76 0.60
C MET A 66 5.47 7.67 -0.56
N GLU A 67 6.47 8.28 -1.20
CA GLU A 67 6.25 9.13 -2.37
C GLU A 67 5.73 8.33 -3.56
N ARG A 68 6.29 7.14 -3.84
CA ARG A 68 5.80 6.28 -4.92
C ARG A 68 4.39 5.77 -4.66
N VAL A 69 4.06 5.37 -3.43
CA VAL A 69 2.69 5.00 -3.04
C VAL A 69 1.72 6.13 -3.35
N ARG A 70 2.08 7.38 -3.02
CA ARG A 70 1.24 8.56 -3.33
C ARG A 70 1.09 8.78 -4.82
N GLN A 71 2.17 8.71 -5.59
CA GLN A 71 2.14 8.92 -7.04
C GLN A 71 1.22 7.90 -7.72
N LEU A 72 1.29 6.63 -7.31
CA LEU A 72 0.50 5.56 -7.91
C LEU A 72 -0.97 5.59 -7.45
N ARG A 73 -1.24 5.90 -6.17
CA ARG A 73 -2.61 5.97 -5.63
C ARG A 73 -3.33 7.27 -5.97
N ARG A 74 -2.58 8.36 -6.16
CA ARG A 74 -3.10 9.72 -6.35
C ARG A 74 -2.33 10.40 -7.51
N PRO A 75 -2.51 9.95 -8.76
CA PRO A 75 -1.77 10.48 -9.92
C PRO A 75 -2.10 11.93 -10.30
N SER A 76 -3.00 12.60 -9.57
CA SER A 76 -3.39 13.99 -9.83
C SER A 76 -2.21 14.96 -9.65
N HIS A 77 -2.11 15.95 -10.54
CA HIS A 77 -1.15 17.06 -10.45
C HIS A 77 -1.21 17.83 -9.12
N LEU A 78 -2.29 17.68 -8.34
CA LEU A 78 -2.47 18.27 -7.00
C LEU A 78 -1.74 17.50 -5.88
N ALA A 79 -1.28 16.26 -6.12
CA ALA A 79 -0.51 15.48 -5.15
C ALA A 79 0.79 16.19 -4.73
N LYS A 80 1.34 17.03 -5.60
CA LYS A 80 2.54 17.85 -5.33
C LYS A 80 2.34 18.88 -4.20
N LEU A 81 1.10 19.29 -3.94
CA LEU A 81 0.76 20.28 -2.91
C LEU A 81 0.43 19.64 -1.55
N SER A 82 0.15 18.34 -1.52
CA SER A 82 -0.25 17.59 -0.34
C SER A 82 0.94 16.76 0.17
N LYS A 83 1.83 17.39 0.94
CA LYS A 83 2.91 16.71 1.68
C LYS A 83 2.63 16.55 3.19
N PRO A 84 1.60 15.84 3.65
CA PRO A 84 1.71 15.21 4.97
C PRO A 84 2.65 14.01 4.85
N PRO A 85 3.67 13.83 5.72
CA PRO A 85 4.67 12.74 5.65
C PRO A 85 4.11 11.40 6.16
N PHE A 86 2.85 11.12 5.87
CA PHE A 86 2.07 10.09 6.54
C PHE A 86 1.55 9.06 5.54
N LEU A 87 1.48 7.82 6.00
CA LEU A 87 0.99 6.65 5.27
C LEU A 87 -0.26 6.12 6.00
N THR A 88 -1.40 6.07 5.33
CA THR A 88 -2.64 5.52 5.92
C THR A 88 -2.64 3.99 5.85
N LEU A 89 -3.55 3.33 6.59
CA LEU A 89 -3.76 1.89 6.47
C LEU A 89 -4.03 1.45 5.02
N ASP A 90 -4.82 2.22 4.28
CA ASP A 90 -5.12 1.89 2.88
C ASP A 90 -3.88 2.05 1.98
N ASP A 91 -3.02 3.04 2.26
CA ASP A 91 -1.75 3.24 1.56
C ASP A 91 -0.77 2.11 1.90
N PHE A 92 -0.78 1.62 3.13
CA PHE A 92 0.02 0.46 3.59
C PHE A 92 -0.43 -0.82 2.93
N HIS A 93 -1.73 -1.11 2.94
CA HIS A 93 -2.32 -2.25 2.25
C HIS A 93 -1.98 -2.20 0.75
N TYR A 94 -2.11 -1.04 0.11
CA TYR A 94 -1.72 -0.88 -1.29
C TYR A 94 -0.23 -1.21 -1.50
N TYR A 95 0.66 -0.70 -0.65
CA TYR A 95 2.09 -0.98 -0.73
C TYR A 95 2.39 -2.48 -0.64
N LEU A 96 1.85 -3.17 0.38
CA LEU A 96 2.12 -4.59 0.64
C LEU A 96 1.78 -5.48 -0.56
N PHE A 97 0.71 -5.16 -1.28
CA PHE A 97 0.22 -5.94 -2.43
C PHE A 97 0.54 -5.29 -3.78
N SER A 98 1.41 -4.29 -3.81
CA SER A 98 1.85 -3.66 -5.06
C SER A 98 2.96 -4.50 -5.69
N GLU A 99 2.74 -5.03 -6.90
CA GLU A 99 3.78 -5.72 -7.66
C GLU A 99 4.96 -4.81 -8.03
N GLU A 100 4.72 -3.50 -8.13
CA GLU A 100 5.75 -2.51 -8.46
C GLU A 100 6.59 -2.12 -7.24
N LEU A 101 5.95 -1.96 -6.07
CA LEU A 101 6.61 -1.43 -4.88
C LEU A 101 7.06 -2.50 -3.88
N ASN A 102 6.39 -3.64 -3.86
CA ASN A 102 6.68 -4.77 -2.98
C ASN A 102 6.52 -6.10 -3.73
N PRO A 103 7.37 -6.38 -4.73
CA PRO A 103 7.29 -7.63 -5.48
C PRO A 103 7.43 -8.82 -4.53
N SER A 104 6.51 -9.80 -4.65
CA SER A 104 6.42 -10.97 -3.77
C SER A 104 7.68 -11.83 -3.72
N PHE A 105 8.53 -11.74 -4.74
CA PHE A 105 9.85 -12.34 -4.81
C PHE A 105 10.79 -11.42 -5.58
N GLN A 106 12.00 -11.19 -5.07
CA GLN A 106 13.10 -10.77 -5.94
C GLN A 106 13.40 -11.96 -6.85
N PRO A 107 13.30 -11.84 -8.18
CA PRO A 107 13.67 -12.93 -9.07
C PRO A 107 15.18 -13.16 -8.96
N GLN A 108 15.59 -14.08 -8.09
CA GLN A 108 16.96 -14.61 -8.03
C GLN A 108 17.22 -15.59 -9.19
N VAL A 109 16.57 -15.39 -10.34
CA VAL A 109 16.86 -16.18 -11.54
C VAL A 109 18.02 -15.52 -12.26
N CYS A 110 19.18 -16.08 -11.98
CA CYS A 110 20.48 -15.88 -12.60
C CYS A 110 20.37 -15.50 -14.09
N SER A 111 20.59 -14.24 -14.45
CA SER A 111 20.91 -13.84 -15.82
C SER A 111 22.36 -14.22 -16.12
N ARG A 112 22.63 -15.53 -16.13
CA ARG A 112 23.85 -16.14 -16.67
C ARG A 112 23.39 -17.31 -17.51
N ILE A 113 23.00 -17.01 -18.74
CA ILE A 113 23.16 -17.81 -19.97
C ILE A 113 22.60 -16.91 -21.09
N LEU A 114 23.49 -16.18 -21.75
CA LEU A 114 23.73 -16.17 -23.21
C LEU A 114 24.86 -15.20 -23.50
#